data_AF-B6HI50-F1
#
_entry.id   AF-B6HI50-F1
#
_cell.length_a   1.000
_cell.length_b   1.000
_cell.length_c   1.000
_cell.angle_alpha   90.00
_cell.angle_beta   90.00
_cell.angle_gamma   90.00
#
_symmetry.space_group_name_H-M   'P 1'
#
loop_
_entity.id
_entity.type
_entity.pdbx_description
1 polymer ?
#
loop_
_entity_poly.entity_id
_entity_poly.type
_entity_poly.pdbx_seq_one_letter_code
_entity_poly.pdbx_strand_id
1 'polypeptide(L)'
;MPRQQINLEPYRDEIIALYHHGISSDSISRTLESCHNIQVKERTIQSRLRKWGIRKRHQTTTGDEALHARIKMLFIQDRLTDKAMLNTLQKEGYGISERTLRRLRFKLGLHSRASDQEQHQDQGHMEKQMIAPHPLAEGQPV
;
A
#
# COMPACT_ATOMS: atom_id res chain seq x y z
N MET A 1 -33.03 16.44 24.78
CA MET A 1 -33.61 15.14 24.36
C MET A 1 -32.60 14.03 24.64
N PRO A 2 -32.88 13.09 25.57
CA PRO A 2 -32.00 11.96 25.82
C PRO A 2 -31.93 11.08 24.57
N ARG A 3 -30.71 10.69 24.15
CA ARG A 3 -30.49 9.84 22.97
C ARG A 3 -30.94 8.42 23.31
N GLN A 4 -31.85 7.85 22.52
CA GLN A 4 -32.24 6.44 22.63
C GLN A 4 -31.00 5.56 22.49
N GLN A 5 -30.66 4.82 23.55
CA GLN A 5 -29.62 3.82 23.51
C GLN A 5 -30.15 2.59 22.79
N ILE A 6 -29.88 2.50 21.49
CA ILE A 6 -30.15 1.29 20.72
C ILE A 6 -29.13 0.23 21.14
N ASN A 7 -29.64 -0.91 21.60
CA ASN A 7 -28.84 -2.08 21.94
C ASN A 7 -28.47 -2.81 20.65
N LEU A 8 -27.26 -2.55 20.17
CA LEU A 8 -26.66 -3.18 19.00
C LEU A 8 -25.82 -4.41 19.34
N GLU A 9 -25.78 -4.81 20.62
CA GLU A 9 -25.10 -6.01 21.12
C GLU A 9 -25.56 -7.30 20.42
N PRO A 10 -26.87 -7.58 20.23
CA PRO A 10 -27.30 -8.83 19.58
C PRO A 10 -26.96 -8.89 18.09
N TYR A 11 -26.76 -7.73 17.44
CA TYR A 11 -26.41 -7.63 16.02
C TYR A 11 -24.92 -7.42 15.80
N ARG A 12 -24.11 -7.56 16.86
CA ARG A 12 -22.67 -7.32 16.84
C ARG A 12 -22.01 -8.15 15.75
N ASP A 13 -22.23 -9.47 15.74
CA ASP A 13 -21.58 -10.38 14.80
C ASP A 13 -21.98 -10.11 13.34
N GLU A 14 -23.26 -9.78 13.10
CA GLU A 14 -23.75 -9.41 11.78
C GLU A 14 -23.11 -8.11 11.27
N ILE A 15 -23.07 -7.08 12.12
CA ILE A 15 -22.43 -5.80 11.78
C ILE A 15 -20.94 -5.99 11.49
N ILE A 16 -20.27 -6.82 12.28
CA ILE A 16 -18.86 -7.16 12.10
C ILE A 16 -18.65 -7.89 10.78
N ALA A 17 -19.47 -8.90 10.47
CA ALA A 17 -19.40 -9.64 9.23
C ALA A 17 -19.58 -8.70 8.02
N LEU A 18 -20.64 -7.90 7.99
CA LEU A 18 -20.90 -6.93 6.92
C LEU A 18 -19.72 -5.95 6.76
N TYR A 19 -19.15 -5.48 7.87
CA TYR A 19 -17.98 -4.61 7.86
C TYR A 19 -16.73 -5.30 7.31
N HIS A 20 -16.52 -6.59 7.61
CA HIS A 20 -15.45 -7.40 7.05
C HIS A 20 -15.63 -7.68 5.55
N HIS A 21 -16.87 -7.78 5.07
CA HIS A 21 -17.19 -7.86 3.64
C HIS A 21 -16.95 -6.54 2.89
N GLY A 22 -16.48 -5.49 3.56
CA GLY A 22 -16.19 -4.19 2.95
C GLY A 22 -17.42 -3.31 2.75
N ILE A 23 -18.54 -3.67 3.37
CA ILE A 23 -19.79 -2.90 3.29
C ILE A 23 -19.64 -1.64 4.13
N SER A 24 -20.00 -0.50 3.53
CA SER A 24 -19.94 0.81 4.18
C SER A 24 -20.92 0.90 5.35
N SER A 25 -20.55 1.68 6.37
CA SER A 25 -21.36 1.92 7.57
C SER A 25 -22.78 2.43 7.26
N ASP A 26 -22.97 3.20 6.17
CA ASP A 26 -24.30 3.64 5.67
C ASP A 26 -25.13 2.46 5.17
N SER A 27 -24.53 1.60 4.33
CA SER A 27 -25.20 0.40 3.82
C SER A 27 -25.53 -0.57 4.96
N ILE A 28 -24.65 -0.72 5.96
CA ILE A 28 -24.93 -1.51 7.16
C ILE A 28 -26.17 -0.95 7.90
N SER A 29 -26.29 0.37 8.03
CA SER A 29 -27.48 1.00 8.60
C SER A 29 -28.75 0.63 7.84
N ARG A 30 -28.73 0.68 6.51
CA ARG A 30 -29.89 0.34 5.67
C ARG A 30 -30.27 -1.12 5.81
N THR A 31 -29.29 -2.03 5.90
CA THR A 31 -29.52 -3.45 6.12
C THR A 31 -30.17 -3.70 7.48
N LEU A 32 -29.69 -3.04 8.53
CA LEU A 32 -30.28 -3.15 9.89
C LEU A 32 -31.70 -2.58 9.95
N GLU A 33 -31.95 -1.48 9.23
CA GLU A 33 -33.29 -0.90 9.11
C GLU A 33 -34.24 -1.85 8.35
N SER A 34 -33.77 -2.49 7.27
CA SER A 34 -34.61 -3.35 6.43
C SER A 34 -34.86 -4.73 7.03
N CYS A 35 -33.86 -5.36 7.66
CA CYS A 35 -33.99 -6.70 8.23
C CYS A 35 -34.59 -6.69 9.64
N HIS A 36 -34.22 -5.70 10.47
CA HIS A 36 -34.52 -5.71 11.90
C HIS A 36 -35.39 -4.52 12.34
N ASN A 37 -35.77 -3.62 11.41
CA ASN A 37 -36.54 -2.41 11.69
C ASN A 37 -35.86 -1.48 12.73
N ILE A 38 -34.53 -1.48 12.75
CA ILE A 38 -33.72 -0.68 13.68
C ILE A 38 -33.05 0.48 12.94
N GLN A 39 -33.47 1.71 13.26
CA GLN A 39 -32.86 2.92 12.70
C GLN A 39 -31.58 3.30 13.46
N VAL A 40 -30.42 3.06 12.83
CA VAL A 40 -29.11 3.35 13.43
C VAL A 40 -28.27 4.23 12.54
N LYS A 41 -28.05 5.49 12.93
CA LYS A 41 -27.17 6.38 12.17
C LYS A 41 -25.77 5.78 12.00
N GLU A 42 -25.14 6.09 10.87
CA GLU A 42 -23.76 5.70 10.55
C GLU A 42 -22.79 5.94 11.71
N ARG A 43 -22.90 7.12 12.36
CA ARG A 43 -22.06 7.50 13.51
C ARG A 43 -22.21 6.55 14.70
N THR A 44 -23.40 5.97 14.90
CA THR A 44 -23.66 4.97 15.94
C THR A 44 -22.94 3.66 15.60
N ILE A 45 -23.03 3.20 14.35
CA ILE A 45 -22.31 2.02 13.87
C ILE A 45 -20.80 2.21 14.01
N GLN A 46 -20.25 3.33 13.55
CA GLN A 46 -18.82 3.66 13.72
C GLN A 46 -18.42 3.70 15.21
N SER A 47 -19.24 4.31 16.07
CA SER A 47 -18.97 4.36 17.51
C SER A 47 -18.97 2.96 18.14
N ARG A 48 -19.89 2.09 17.73
CA ARG A 48 -19.96 0.70 18.23
C ARG A 48 -18.81 -0.14 17.70
N LEU A 49 -18.47 -0.05 16.41
CA LEU A 49 -17.30 -0.68 15.81
C LEU A 49 -16.02 -0.30 16.59
N ARG A 50 -15.85 1.00 16.91
CA ARG A 50 -14.73 1.47 17.76
C ARG A 50 -14.76 0.87 19.16
N LYS A 51 -15.94 0.80 19.80
CA LYS A 51 -16.11 0.21 21.13
C LYS A 51 -15.81 -1.30 21.15
N TRP A 52 -16.15 -2.00 20.06
CA TRP A 52 -15.86 -3.41 19.86
C TRP A 52 -14.41 -3.68 19.42
N GLY A 53 -13.58 -2.64 19.28
CA GLY A 53 -12.19 -2.78 18.84
C GLY A 53 -12.03 -3.08 17.35
N ILE A 54 -13.13 -3.03 16.58
CA ILE A 54 -13.15 -3.23 15.13
C ILE A 54 -12.68 -1.93 14.49
N ARG A 55 -11.37 -1.77 14.36
CA ARG A 55 -10.81 -0.80 13.42
C ARG A 55 -10.86 -1.40 12.03
N LYS A 56 -11.09 -0.58 11.00
CA LYS A 56 -10.74 -0.91 9.62
C LYS A 56 -9.28 -1.37 9.66
N ARG A 57 -9.05 -2.67 9.73
CA ARG A 57 -7.73 -3.22 9.48
C ARG A 57 -7.59 -2.86 8.02
N HIS A 58 -6.86 -1.77 7.73
CA HIS A 58 -6.28 -1.61 6.41
C HIS A 58 -5.80 -3.00 6.08
N GLN A 59 -6.33 -3.56 4.99
CA GLN A 59 -5.88 -4.81 4.41
C GLN A 59 -4.42 -4.54 4.08
N THR A 60 -3.62 -4.66 5.13
CA THR A 60 -2.28 -4.13 5.22
C THR A 60 -1.59 -5.27 4.57
N THR A 61 -1.23 -5.09 3.31
CA THR A 61 -0.04 -5.60 2.63
C THR A 61 0.63 -6.82 3.31
N THR A 62 0.99 -6.71 4.59
CA THR A 62 1.25 -7.76 5.60
C THR A 62 0.36 -9.03 5.66
N GLY A 63 -0.88 -9.01 5.19
CA GLY A 63 -1.82 -10.15 5.24
C GLY A 63 -2.08 -10.80 3.90
N ASP A 64 -1.50 -10.26 2.83
CA ASP A 64 -1.75 -10.72 1.47
C ASP A 64 -0.70 -11.78 1.09
N GLU A 65 -1.10 -13.05 1.15
CA GLU A 65 -0.21 -14.17 0.84
C GLU A 65 0.26 -14.15 -0.61
N ALA A 66 -0.57 -13.66 -1.54
CA ALA A 66 -0.18 -13.49 -2.94
C ALA A 66 0.95 -12.46 -3.06
N LEU A 67 0.86 -11.35 -2.34
CA LEU A 67 1.93 -10.38 -2.27
C LEU A 67 3.22 -10.96 -1.66
N HIS A 68 3.11 -11.75 -0.58
CA HIS A 68 4.27 -12.40 0.02
C HIS A 68 4.97 -13.37 -0.95
N ALA A 69 4.19 -14.17 -1.68
CA ALA A 69 4.70 -15.08 -2.70
C ALA A 69 5.41 -14.30 -3.82
N ARG A 70 4.82 -13.18 -4.25
CA ARG A 70 5.42 -12.33 -5.30
C ARG A 70 6.73 -11.70 -4.86
N ILE A 71 6.80 -11.16 -3.65
CA ILE A 71 8.03 -10.62 -3.05
C ILE A 71 9.13 -11.70 -3.01
N LYS A 72 8.80 -12.93 -2.61
CA LYS A 72 9.74 -14.06 -2.61
C LYS A 72 10.24 -14.38 -4.01
N MET A 73 9.34 -14.45 -5.00
CA MET A 73 9.71 -14.72 -6.39
C MET A 73 10.66 -13.66 -6.94
N LEU A 74 10.32 -12.38 -6.79
CA LEU A 74 11.16 -11.27 -7.29
C LEU A 74 12.55 -11.26 -6.63
N PHE A 75 12.64 -11.64 -5.35
CA PHE A 75 13.92 -11.67 -4.62
C PHE A 75 14.76 -12.92 -4.91
N ILE A 76 14.12 -14.08 -5.05
CA ILE A 76 14.83 -15.37 -5.25
C ILE A 76 15.18 -15.59 -6.73
N GLN A 77 14.23 -15.35 -7.62
CA GLN A 77 14.35 -15.64 -9.05
C GLN A 77 15.06 -14.51 -9.80
N ASP A 78 14.65 -13.26 -9.55
CA ASP A 78 15.09 -12.10 -10.32
C ASP A 78 16.25 -11.34 -9.63
N ARG A 79 16.56 -11.67 -8.36
CA ARG A 79 17.60 -11.02 -7.53
C ARG A 79 17.50 -9.49 -7.53
N LEU A 80 16.28 -8.97 -7.64
CA LEU A 80 16.02 -7.53 -7.75
C LEU A 80 16.34 -6.78 -6.45
N THR A 81 16.77 -5.53 -6.60
CA THR A 81 16.90 -4.58 -5.48
C THR A 81 15.53 -4.14 -4.98
N ASP A 82 15.47 -3.63 -3.73
CA ASP A 82 14.21 -3.22 -3.10
C ASP A 82 13.42 -2.19 -3.93
N LYS A 83 14.12 -1.26 -4.61
CA LYS A 83 13.50 -0.27 -5.48
C LYS A 83 12.87 -0.89 -6.73
N ALA A 84 13.55 -1.84 -7.36
CA ALA A 84 13.06 -2.49 -8.56
C ALA A 84 11.89 -3.43 -8.23
N MET A 85 11.96 -4.15 -7.11
CA MET A 85 10.84 -4.93 -6.57
C MET A 85 9.62 -4.04 -6.31
N LEU A 86 9.80 -2.87 -5.70
CA LEU A 86 8.72 -1.93 -5.45
C LEU A 86 8.08 -1.43 -6.75
N ASN A 87 8.89 -1.12 -7.77
CA ASN A 87 8.38 -0.68 -9.07
C ASN A 87 7.50 -1.76 -9.72
N THR A 88 7.96 -3.02 -9.72
CA THR A 88 7.19 -4.15 -10.25
C THR A 88 5.90 -4.37 -9.48
N LEU A 89 5.94 -4.32 -8.14
CA LEU A 89 4.75 -4.49 -7.31
C LEU A 89 3.75 -3.34 -7.52
N GLN A 90 4.22 -2.11 -7.70
CA GLN A 90 3.34 -0.99 -8.03
C GLN A 90 2.72 -1.11 -9.43
N LYS A 91 3.48 -1.58 -10.42
CA LYS A 91 2.97 -1.88 -11.78
C LYS A 91 1.88 -2.95 -11.78
N GLU A 92 1.99 -3.92 -10.87
CA GLU A 92 0.98 -4.96 -10.66
C GLU A 92 -0.27 -4.47 -9.90
N GLY A 93 -0.27 -3.21 -9.43
CA GLY A 93 -1.39 -2.59 -8.73
C GLY A 93 -1.30 -2.69 -7.20
N TYR A 94 -0.19 -3.19 -6.65
CA TYR A 94 0.01 -3.21 -5.20
C TYR A 94 0.45 -1.83 -4.70
N GLY A 95 -0.44 -1.14 -3.98
CA GLY A 95 -0.19 0.18 -3.37
C GLY A 95 0.72 0.13 -2.13
N ILE A 96 1.93 -0.40 -2.27
CA ILE A 96 2.86 -0.62 -1.15
C ILE A 96 3.95 0.45 -1.11
N SER A 97 4.35 0.82 0.11
CA SER A 97 5.48 1.73 0.34
C SER A 97 6.77 0.94 0.56
N GLU A 98 7.92 1.56 0.28
CA GLU A 98 9.25 0.96 0.48
C GLU A 98 9.44 0.47 1.92
N ARG A 99 8.99 1.25 2.89
CA ARG A 99 9.03 0.88 4.32
C ARG A 99 8.25 -0.40 4.62
N THR A 100 7.11 -0.61 3.95
CA THR A 100 6.27 -1.80 4.09
C THR A 100 6.92 -3.01 3.41
N LEU A 101 7.48 -2.81 2.20
CA LEU A 101 8.22 -3.85 1.48
C LEU A 101 9.42 -4.34 2.30
N ARG A 102 10.21 -3.42 2.87
CA ARG A 102 11.35 -3.75 3.72
C ARG A 102 10.93 -4.53 4.96
N ARG A 103 9.85 -4.11 5.63
CA ARG A 103 9.30 -4.84 6.79
C ARG A 103 8.84 -6.26 6.43
N LEU A 104 8.18 -6.41 5.27
CA LEU A 104 7.75 -7.71 4.75
C LEU A 104 8.94 -8.61 4.45
N ARG A 105 9.97 -8.06 3.81
CA ARG A 105 11.22 -8.76 3.50
C ARG A 105 11.87 -9.34 4.77
N PHE A 106 11.96 -8.55 5.85
CA PHE A 106 12.42 -9.03 7.15
C PHE A 106 11.52 -10.13 7.73
N LYS A 107 10.19 -9.95 7.66
CA LYS A 107 9.23 -10.95 8.17
C LYS A 107 9.31 -12.28 7.42
N LEU A 108 9.65 -12.25 6.13
CA LEU A 108 9.82 -13.43 5.28
C LEU A 108 11.23 -14.04 5.37
N GLY A 109 12.12 -13.50 6.21
CA GLY A 109 13.50 -13.99 6.37
C GLY A 109 14.40 -13.72 5.17
N LEU A 110 14.01 -12.83 4.26
CA LEU A 110 14.75 -12.51 3.03
C LEU A 110 15.86 -11.48 3.32
N HIS A 111 16.74 -11.79 4.27
CA HIS A 111 17.83 -10.90 4.65
C HIS A 111 18.88 -10.85 3.53
N SER A 112 19.18 -9.67 2.98
CA SER A 112 20.40 -9.52 2.19
C SER A 112 21.55 -9.78 3.13
N ARG A 113 22.35 -10.80 2.84
CA ARG A 113 23.76 -10.71 3.21
C ARG A 113 24.31 -9.54 2.40
N ALA A 114 24.58 -8.43 3.07
CA ALA A 114 25.24 -7.28 2.48
C ALA A 114 26.65 -7.70 2.08
N SER A 115 26.79 -8.18 0.86
CA SER A 115 28.06 -8.37 0.18
C SER A 115 27.73 -8.32 -1.31
N ASP A 116 28.29 -7.31 -2.00
CA ASP A 116 28.40 -7.22 -3.45
C ASP A 116 27.15 -6.80 -4.24
N GLN A 117 26.87 -5.50 -4.27
CA GLN A 117 27.23 -4.67 -5.43
C GLN A 117 26.62 -3.27 -5.30
N GLU A 118 27.50 -2.33 -5.02
CA GLU A 118 27.37 -0.93 -5.37
C GLU A 118 27.15 -0.80 -6.89
N GLN A 119 26.02 -0.25 -7.31
CA GLN A 119 25.91 0.39 -8.63
C GLN A 119 25.08 1.66 -8.54
N HIS A 120 25.81 2.77 -8.56
CA HIS A 120 25.42 4.05 -9.13
C HIS A 120 24.65 3.86 -10.45
N GLN A 121 23.45 4.44 -10.53
CA GLN A 121 22.94 5.10 -11.74
C GLN A 121 22.23 6.36 -11.21
N ASP A 122 22.95 7.48 -11.08
CA ASP A 122 23.25 8.41 -12.18
C ASP A 122 21.99 8.66 -13.01
N GLN A 123 21.19 9.63 -12.55
CA GLN A 123 20.18 10.27 -13.39
C GLN A 123 20.92 11.35 -14.19
N GLY A 124 21.83 10.89 -15.04
CA GLY A 124 22.60 11.69 -15.97
C GLY A 124 21.70 12.22 -17.07
N HIS A 125 21.62 13.55 -17.10
CA HIS A 125 21.73 14.38 -18.29
C HIS A 125 21.01 13.90 -19.56
N MET A 126 19.94 14.62 -19.88
CA MET A 126 19.36 14.66 -21.23
C MET A 126 20.46 14.95 -22.25
N GLU A 127 20.64 13.98 -23.15
CA GLU A 127 21.50 13.98 -24.30
C GLU A 127 21.27 15.20 -25.20
N LYS A 128 22.35 15.93 -25.51
CA LYS A 128 22.58 16.50 -26.85
C LYS A 128 24.09 16.63 -27.10
N GLN A 129 24.61 15.61 -27.77
CA GLN A 129 25.55 15.67 -28.91
C GLN A 129 25.80 17.11 -29.44
N MET A 130 26.99 17.51 -29.89
CA MET A 130 28.15 16.78 -30.41
C MET A 130 29.29 17.80 -30.63
N ILE A 131 30.54 17.33 -30.51
CA ILE A 131 31.72 17.71 -31.30
C ILE A 131 32.17 19.18 -31.26
N ALA A 132 33.18 19.43 -30.43
CA ALA A 132 34.21 20.42 -30.72
C ALA A 132 35.35 19.75 -31.49
N PRO A 133 35.89 20.42 -32.52
CA PRO A 133 37.29 20.28 -32.87
C PRO A 133 38.02 21.61 -32.59
N HIS A 134 38.94 21.58 -31.63
CA HIS A 134 40.08 22.51 -31.51
C HIS A 134 41.13 22.18 -32.60
N PRO A 135 42.22 22.96 -32.81
CA PRO A 135 42.40 24.42 -32.95
C PRO A 135 43.36 24.77 -34.15
N LEU A 136 43.87 26.01 -34.18
CA LEU A 136 44.97 26.58 -35.01
C LEU A 136 44.63 27.06 -36.43
N ALA A 137 44.72 28.37 -36.65
CA ALA A 137 45.84 29.01 -37.34
C ALA A 137 45.47 30.43 -37.82
N GLU A 138 46.28 31.41 -37.40
CA GLU A 138 46.79 32.54 -38.19
C GLU A 138 45.84 33.59 -38.80
N GLY A 139 46.17 34.86 -38.52
CA GLY A 139 45.92 35.97 -39.45
C GLY A 139 45.25 37.23 -38.87
N GLN A 140 46.05 38.16 -38.34
CA GLN A 140 45.86 39.59 -38.70
C GLN A 140 45.93 39.73 -40.23
N PRO A 141 45.34 40.73 -40.92
CA PRO A 141 45.30 42.17 -40.59
C PRO A 141 43.92 42.81 -40.95
N VAL A 142 43.60 44.11 -40.89
CA VAL A 142 44.30 45.39 -41.14
C VAL A 142 43.69 46.51 -40.28
#